data_AF-K7F265-F1
#
_entry.id   AF-K7F265-F1
#
_cell.length_a   1.000
_cell.length_b   1.000
_cell.length_c   1.000
_cell.angle_alpha   90.00
_cell.angle_beta   90.00
_cell.angle_gamma   90.00
#
_symmetry.space_group_name_H-M   'P 1'
#
loop_
_entity.id
_entity.type
_entity.pdbx_description
1 polymer ?
#
loop_
_entity_poly.entity_id
_entity_poly.type
_entity_poly.pdbx_seq_one_letter_code
_entity_poly.pdbx_strand_id
1 'polypeptide(L)'
;QHEPIKPCKSVCERARAGCEPVLIKYRHAWPESLACEELPLYDRGVCISPEAIVTAEGADFPMDSNNGNCRGSGNERCRCKPIKATQKTYLRNNYNYVIRAKVKEVKTKCHDVTAVVEVKEILKSSLVNIPKDTVNLYTNSGCLCPPLNANEEYIIMGYEDEERSRLLLVEGSIAEKWKDRLGKKVKRWDQKLRHPGKGKNEPGQSDSAQKSGKNSNPRQTRN
;
A
#
# COMPACT_ATOMS: atom_id res chain seq x y z
N GLN A 1 -40.58 -7.66 9.56
CA GLN A 1 -39.43 -7.26 8.74
C GLN A 1 -39.82 -7.51 7.29
N HIS A 2 -39.55 -6.59 6.37
CA HIS A 2 -39.86 -6.80 4.94
C HIS A 2 -38.66 -7.46 4.25
N GLU A 3 -38.94 -8.48 3.45
CA GLU A 3 -37.93 -9.14 2.63
C GLU A 3 -37.45 -8.15 1.54
N PRO A 4 -36.14 -8.00 1.32
CA PRO A 4 -35.61 -7.11 0.29
C PRO A 4 -36.10 -7.52 -1.11
N ILE A 5 -36.46 -6.54 -1.94
CA ILE A 5 -36.85 -6.79 -3.33
C ILE A 5 -35.63 -7.32 -4.10
N LYS A 6 -35.78 -8.50 -4.71
CA LYS A 6 -34.72 -9.16 -5.48
C LYS A 6 -34.48 -8.45 -6.84
N PRO A 7 -33.26 -8.52 -7.40
CA PRO A 7 -33.01 -8.03 -8.76
C PRO A 7 -33.75 -8.88 -9.79
N CYS A 8 -34.09 -8.29 -10.93
CA CYS A 8 -34.69 -9.04 -12.03
C CYS A 8 -33.69 -10.04 -12.62
N LYS A 9 -34.18 -11.20 -13.08
CA LYS A 9 -33.35 -12.23 -13.73
C LYS A 9 -32.50 -11.66 -14.88
N SER A 10 -33.06 -10.76 -15.68
CA SER A 10 -32.34 -10.09 -16.78
C SER A 10 -31.13 -9.26 -16.33
N VAL A 11 -31.13 -8.76 -15.09
CA VAL A 11 -29.98 -8.04 -14.51
C VAL A 11 -28.87 -9.03 -14.15
N CYS A 12 -29.23 -10.14 -13.53
CA CYS A 12 -28.28 -11.20 -13.19
C CYS A 12 -27.64 -11.82 -14.43
N GLU A 13 -28.42 -12.17 -15.45
CA GLU A 13 -27.88 -12.78 -16.68
C GLU A 13 -26.88 -11.84 -17.39
N ARG A 14 -27.17 -10.54 -17.40
CA ARG A 14 -26.23 -9.54 -17.92
C ARG A 14 -24.95 -9.43 -17.08
N ALA A 15 -25.09 -9.42 -15.75
CA ALA A 15 -23.94 -9.39 -14.85
C ALA A 15 -23.08 -10.66 -14.99
N ARG A 16 -23.72 -11.83 -15.13
CA ARG A 16 -23.07 -13.11 -15.39
C ARG A 16 -22.29 -13.08 -16.69
N ALA A 17 -22.90 -12.64 -17.79
CA ALA A 17 -22.23 -12.54 -19.08
C ALA A 17 -20.97 -11.65 -19.04
N GLY A 18 -20.99 -10.56 -18.26
CA GLY A 18 -19.83 -9.66 -18.12
C GLY A 18 -18.75 -10.13 -17.14
N CYS A 19 -19.15 -10.73 -16.01
CA CYS A 19 -18.25 -11.02 -14.89
C CYS A 19 -17.80 -12.48 -14.82
N GLU A 20 -18.59 -13.45 -15.30
CA GLU A 20 -18.24 -14.88 -15.28
C GLU A 20 -16.92 -15.19 -16.01
N PRO A 21 -16.62 -14.60 -17.19
CA PRO A 21 -15.31 -14.79 -17.82
C PRO A 21 -14.14 -14.30 -16.96
N VAL A 22 -14.36 -13.24 -16.18
CA VAL A 22 -13.35 -12.68 -15.27
C VAL A 22 -13.16 -13.61 -14.07
N LEU A 23 -14.24 -14.14 -13.49
CA LEU A 23 -14.15 -15.13 -12.41
C LEU A 23 -13.36 -16.36 -12.86
N ILE A 24 -13.67 -16.88 -14.05
CA ILE A 24 -13.00 -18.06 -14.62
C ILE A 24 -11.50 -17.81 -14.80
N LYS A 25 -11.11 -16.61 -15.25
CA LYS A 25 -9.69 -16.21 -15.38
C LYS A 25 -8.93 -16.34 -14.05
N TYR A 26 -9.59 -16.09 -12.93
CA TYR A 26 -9.02 -16.24 -11.58
C TYR A 26 -9.33 -17.59 -10.93
N ARG A 27 -9.79 -18.58 -11.71
CA ARG A 27 -10.19 -19.93 -11.26
C ARG A 27 -11.34 -19.94 -10.26
N HIS A 28 -12.23 -18.97 -10.37
CA HIS A 28 -13.51 -18.94 -9.66
C HIS A 28 -14.65 -19.26 -10.63
N ALA A 29 -15.68 -19.95 -10.14
CA ALA A 29 -16.91 -20.20 -10.89
C ALA A 29 -18.00 -19.20 -10.45
N TRP A 30 -19.02 -19.04 -11.29
CA TRP A 30 -20.22 -18.32 -10.87
C TRP A 30 -20.87 -19.07 -9.69
N PRO A 31 -21.02 -18.43 -8.51
CA PRO A 31 -21.47 -19.13 -7.31
C PRO A 31 -22.98 -19.38 -7.35
N GLU A 32 -23.41 -20.44 -6.67
CA GLU A 32 -24.83 -20.83 -6.57
C GLU A 32 -25.68 -19.74 -5.90
N SER A 33 -25.11 -18.97 -4.97
CA SER A 33 -25.79 -17.83 -4.34
C SER A 33 -26.11 -16.68 -5.31
N LEU A 34 -25.53 -16.69 -6.52
CA LEU A 34 -25.81 -15.74 -7.59
C LEU A 34 -26.50 -16.42 -8.79
N ALA A 35 -27.02 -17.65 -8.63
CA ALA A 35 -27.75 -18.35 -9.68
C ALA A 35 -28.94 -17.49 -10.17
N CYS A 36 -28.96 -17.20 -11.46
CA CYS A 36 -29.97 -16.33 -12.05
C CYS A 36 -31.34 -17.02 -12.19
N GLU A 37 -31.36 -18.35 -12.04
CA GLU A 37 -32.53 -19.21 -12.19
C GLU A 37 -33.59 -18.96 -11.10
N GLU A 38 -33.18 -18.51 -9.92
CA GLU A 38 -34.07 -18.25 -8.77
C GLU A 38 -34.64 -16.83 -8.73
N LEU A 39 -34.23 -15.97 -9.69
CA LEU A 39 -34.64 -14.58 -9.71
C LEU A 39 -35.95 -14.37 -10.47
N PRO A 40 -36.80 -13.43 -10.01
CA PRO A 40 -38.06 -13.11 -10.68
C PRO A 40 -37.81 -12.50 -12.06
N LEU A 41 -38.69 -12.85 -13.01
CA LEU A 41 -38.85 -12.12 -14.25
C LEU A 41 -39.84 -10.96 -14.02
N TYR A 42 -39.61 -9.84 -14.70
CA TYR A 42 -40.42 -8.62 -14.53
C TYR A 42 -41.90 -8.81 -14.91
N ASP A 43 -42.20 -9.75 -15.81
CA ASP A 43 -43.55 -10.13 -16.22
C ASP A 43 -44.32 -10.92 -15.15
N ARG A 44 -43.65 -11.41 -14.10
CA ARG A 44 -44.22 -12.29 -13.07
C ARG A 44 -44.06 -11.78 -11.63
N GLY A 45 -43.52 -10.56 -11.42
CA GLY A 45 -43.36 -10.00 -10.08
C GLY A 45 -42.67 -8.64 -10.01
N VAL A 46 -42.54 -8.10 -8.79
CA VAL A 46 -41.80 -6.87 -8.51
C VAL A 46 -40.32 -7.21 -8.33
N CYS A 47 -39.47 -6.69 -9.21
CA CYS A 47 -38.03 -6.86 -9.15
C CYS A 47 -37.30 -5.58 -9.51
N ILE A 48 -36.07 -5.43 -9.03
CA ILE A 48 -35.27 -4.22 -9.31
C ILE A 48 -34.60 -4.36 -10.67
N SER A 49 -34.88 -3.41 -11.56
CA SER A 49 -34.18 -3.19 -12.82
C SER A 49 -33.24 -1.97 -12.72
N PRO A 50 -32.22 -1.83 -13.58
CA PRO A 50 -31.26 -0.73 -13.49
C PRO A 50 -31.88 0.66 -13.62
N GLU A 51 -33.02 0.76 -14.32
CA GLU A 51 -33.78 1.99 -14.51
C GLU A 51 -34.44 2.49 -13.21
N ALA A 52 -34.58 1.63 -12.20
CA ALA A 52 -35.14 1.95 -10.89
C ALA A 52 -34.06 2.33 -9.85
N ILE A 53 -32.78 2.28 -10.20
CA ILE A 53 -31.68 2.67 -9.30
C ILE A 53 -31.60 4.20 -9.30
N VAL A 54 -31.92 4.83 -8.17
CA VAL A 54 -31.75 6.28 -8.01
C VAL A 54 -30.27 6.62 -8.14
N THR A 55 -29.88 7.11 -9.31
CA THR A 55 -28.55 7.65 -9.53
C THR A 55 -28.46 8.95 -8.75
N ALA A 56 -27.72 8.94 -7.63
CA ALA A 56 -27.21 10.18 -7.07
C ALA A 56 -26.28 10.80 -8.13
N GLU A 57 -26.80 11.82 -8.82
CA GLU A 57 -26.17 12.68 -9.83
C GLU A 57 -24.81 12.20 -10.40
N GLY A 58 -24.85 11.64 -11.62
CA GLY A 58 -23.69 11.67 -12.53
C GLY A 58 -22.91 10.39 -12.75
N ALA A 59 -23.52 9.21 -12.66
CA ALA A 59 -22.94 7.99 -13.22
C ALA A 59 -23.81 7.46 -14.36
N ASP A 60 -23.62 8.03 -15.56
CA ASP A 60 -24.02 7.35 -16.79
C ASP A 60 -23.16 6.07 -16.88
N PHE A 61 -23.77 4.91 -16.64
CA PHE A 61 -23.15 3.63 -16.91
C PHE A 61 -23.56 3.18 -18.33
N PRO A 62 -22.77 3.47 -19.39
CA PRO A 62 -23.00 2.86 -20.69
C PRO A 62 -22.67 1.36 -20.56
N MET A 63 -23.73 0.55 -20.56
CA MET A 63 -23.67 -0.91 -20.42
C MET A 63 -23.60 -1.53 -21.83
N ASP A 64 -22.48 -1.33 -22.52
CA ASP A 64 -22.21 -1.97 -23.82
C ASP A 64 -21.17 -3.09 -23.67
N SER A 65 -21.66 -4.31 -23.50
CA SER A 65 -20.90 -5.55 -23.29
C SER A 65 -20.27 -6.15 -24.56
N ASN A 66 -19.81 -5.35 -25.53
CA ASN A 66 -19.29 -5.92 -26.78
C ASN A 66 -17.94 -5.39 -27.27
N ASN A 67 -17.09 -4.92 -26.36
CA ASN A 67 -15.70 -4.68 -26.69
C ASN A 67 -14.83 -4.95 -25.46
N GLY A 68 -13.70 -5.62 -25.64
CA GLY A 68 -12.63 -5.76 -24.62
C GLY A 68 -11.95 -4.42 -24.29
N ASN A 69 -12.69 -3.33 -24.30
CA ASN A 69 -12.28 -2.02 -23.91
C ASN A 69 -12.59 -1.85 -22.43
N CYS A 70 -11.58 -2.02 -21.58
CA CYS A 70 -11.56 -1.36 -20.28
C CYS A 70 -11.39 0.16 -20.49
N ARG A 71 -12.26 0.79 -21.30
CA ARG A 71 -12.46 2.23 -21.36
C ARG A 71 -13.37 2.64 -20.20
N GLY A 72 -12.95 2.27 -18.99
CA GLY A 72 -13.38 3.00 -17.80
C GLY A 72 -12.64 4.32 -17.82
N SER A 73 -13.38 5.41 -17.94
CA SER A 73 -13.00 6.79 -17.65
C SER A 73 -11.51 7.03 -17.45
N GLY A 74 -10.83 7.46 -18.52
CA GLY A 74 -9.48 7.96 -18.37
C GLY A 74 -9.45 9.01 -17.26
N ASN A 75 -8.66 8.75 -16.21
CA ASN A 75 -8.25 9.77 -15.25
C ASN A 75 -9.37 10.51 -14.48
N GLU A 76 -10.58 9.96 -14.33
CA GLU A 76 -11.65 10.65 -13.58
C GLU A 76 -11.39 10.59 -12.06
N ARG A 77 -10.50 11.51 -11.65
CA ARG A 77 -10.20 11.99 -10.30
C ARG A 77 -9.75 10.93 -9.29
N CYS A 78 -8.63 10.27 -9.56
CA CYS A 78 -7.81 9.71 -8.47
C CYS A 78 -7.39 10.85 -7.53
N ARG A 79 -8.10 11.00 -6.39
CA ARG A 79 -7.79 12.01 -5.37
C ARG A 79 -6.91 11.40 -4.28
N CYS A 80 -5.63 11.21 -4.59
CA CYS A 80 -4.67 10.78 -3.59
C CYS A 80 -4.38 11.94 -2.62
N LYS A 81 -4.52 11.74 -1.32
CA LYS A 81 -4.05 12.72 -0.33
C LYS A 81 -2.52 12.70 -0.32
N PRO A 82 -1.83 13.81 -0.64
CA PRO A 82 -0.37 13.82 -0.64
C PRO A 82 0.15 13.70 0.80
N ILE A 83 0.84 12.60 1.10
CA ILE A 83 1.47 12.35 2.39
C ILE A 83 2.94 12.76 2.29
N LYS A 84 3.37 13.68 3.17
CA LYS A 84 4.77 14.12 3.22
C LYS A 84 5.64 13.10 3.96
N ALA A 85 6.84 12.86 3.44
CA ALA A 85 7.90 12.06 4.05
C ALA A 85 8.51 12.80 5.25
N THR A 86 7.83 12.75 6.39
CA THR A 86 8.32 13.28 7.68
C THR A 86 8.67 12.16 8.64
N GLN A 87 9.54 12.43 9.61
CA GLN A 87 9.91 11.45 10.65
C GLN A 87 8.67 10.93 11.40
N LYS A 88 7.73 11.82 11.77
CA LYS A 88 6.51 11.44 12.49
C LYS A 88 5.66 10.49 11.66
N THR A 89 5.48 10.77 10.36
CA THR A 89 4.74 9.89 9.45
C THR A 89 5.42 8.53 9.31
N TYR A 90 6.75 8.54 9.13
CA TYR A 90 7.55 7.33 8.95
C TYR A 90 7.44 6.36 10.13
N LEU A 91 7.56 6.90 11.36
CA LEU A 91 7.48 6.10 12.58
C LEU A 91 6.07 5.60 12.86
N ARG A 92 5.04 6.41 12.55
CA ARG A 92 3.64 6.05 12.80
C ARG A 92 3.11 4.99 11.84
N ASN A 93 3.48 5.07 10.56
CA ASN A 93 2.86 4.26 9.51
C ASN A 93 3.52 2.88 9.33
N ASN A 94 4.59 2.57 10.07
CA ASN A 94 5.29 1.28 10.10
C ASN A 94 5.48 0.61 8.72
N TYR A 95 6.10 1.31 7.77
CA TYR A 95 6.35 0.78 6.43
C TYR A 95 7.19 -0.50 6.46
N ASN A 96 6.79 -1.54 5.72
CA ASN A 96 7.53 -2.80 5.62
C ASN A 96 8.79 -2.66 4.78
N TYR A 97 8.70 -1.91 3.67
CA TYR A 97 9.82 -1.68 2.78
C TYR A 97 10.05 -0.19 2.50
N VAL A 98 11.31 0.16 2.26
CA VAL A 98 11.74 1.48 1.84
C VAL A 98 12.86 1.33 0.82
N ILE A 99 12.63 1.83 -0.39
CA ILE A 99 13.53 1.66 -1.52
C ILE A 99 13.77 2.99 -2.25
N ARG A 100 14.97 3.15 -2.80
CA ARG A 100 15.25 4.11 -3.87
C ARG A 100 15.06 3.38 -5.19
N ALA A 101 14.10 3.83 -6.00
CA ALA A 101 13.83 3.19 -7.27
C ALA A 101 13.62 4.24 -8.37
N LYS A 102 14.00 3.88 -9.60
CA LYS A 102 13.69 4.64 -10.81
C LYS A 102 12.45 4.04 -11.46
N VAL A 103 11.44 4.86 -11.74
CA VAL A 103 10.23 4.36 -12.41
C VAL A 103 10.56 4.12 -13.88
N LYS A 104 10.39 2.89 -14.36
CA LYS A 104 10.52 2.57 -15.79
C LYS A 104 9.24 2.93 -16.51
N GLU A 105 8.13 2.36 -16.06
CA GLU A 105 6.82 2.50 -16.69
C GLU A 105 5.69 2.22 -15.69
N VAL A 106 4.50 2.73 -15.98
CA VAL A 106 3.26 2.38 -15.26
C VAL A 106 2.38 1.61 -16.22
N LYS A 107 2.10 0.35 -15.88
CA LYS A 107 1.23 -0.55 -16.63
C LYS A 107 -0.18 -0.47 -16.07
N THR A 108 -1.13 -0.12 -16.92
CA THR A 108 -2.55 -0.17 -16.58
C THR A 108 -3.21 -1.25 -17.41
N LYS A 109 -3.66 -2.32 -16.76
CA LYS A 109 -4.36 -3.45 -17.37
C LYS A 109 -5.68 -3.65 -16.66
N CYS A 110 -6.77 -3.16 -17.27
CA CYS A 110 -8.14 -3.41 -16.82
C CYS A 110 -8.38 -3.28 -15.31
N HIS A 111 -8.43 -2.04 -14.82
CA HIS A 111 -8.51 -1.68 -13.39
C HIS A 111 -7.36 -2.17 -12.49
N ASP A 112 -6.41 -2.98 -12.99
CA ASP A 112 -5.15 -3.27 -12.32
C ASP A 112 -4.09 -2.26 -12.77
N VAL A 113 -3.56 -1.48 -11.83
CA VAL A 113 -2.43 -0.60 -12.08
C VAL A 113 -1.18 -1.18 -11.42
N THR A 114 -0.07 -1.18 -12.14
CA THR A 114 1.19 -1.72 -11.66
C THR A 114 2.33 -0.80 -12.09
N ALA A 115 3.13 -0.32 -11.15
CA ALA A 115 4.35 0.42 -11.47
C ALA A 115 5.53 -0.52 -11.60
N VAL A 116 6.21 -0.48 -12.74
CA VAL A 116 7.47 -1.18 -12.97
C VAL A 116 8.60 -0.23 -12.59
N VAL A 117 9.39 -0.61 -11.59
CA VAL A 117 10.46 0.22 -11.05
C VAL A 117 11.77 -0.55 -10.99
N GLU A 118 12.88 0.15 -11.17
CA GLU A 118 14.24 -0.38 -11.03
C GLU A 118 14.81 -0.01 -9.67
N VAL A 119 15.08 -1.00 -8.83
CA VAL A 119 15.57 -0.78 -7.47
C VAL A 119 17.07 -0.46 -7.49
N LYS A 120 17.42 0.76 -7.10
CA LYS A 120 18.82 1.22 -6.96
C LYS A 120 19.38 0.96 -5.56
N GLU A 121 18.57 1.18 -4.54
CA GLU A 121 18.99 1.04 -3.15
C GLU A 121 17.84 0.55 -2.28
N ILE A 122 18.14 -0.35 -1.33
CA ILE A 122 17.19 -0.85 -0.35
C ILE A 122 17.59 -0.27 1.00
N LEU A 123 16.71 0.56 1.56
CA LEU A 123 16.93 1.24 2.84
C LEU A 123 16.32 0.44 3.99
N LYS A 124 15.16 -0.17 3.75
CA LYS A 124 14.47 -1.07 4.67
C LYS A 124 13.80 -2.17 3.85
N SER A 125 13.92 -3.39 4.32
CA SER A 125 13.16 -4.56 3.86
C SER A 125 12.76 -5.36 5.10
N SER A 126 11.61 -6.02 5.02
CA SER A 126 11.06 -6.82 6.10
C SER A 126 11.13 -8.30 5.68
N LEU A 127 10.04 -8.91 5.23
CA LEU A 127 9.98 -10.35 4.94
C LEU A 127 10.14 -10.66 3.46
N VAL A 128 9.71 -9.75 2.58
CA VAL A 128 9.83 -9.96 1.13
C VAL A 128 11.26 -9.66 0.67
N ASN A 129 11.86 -10.60 -0.07
CA ASN A 129 13.17 -10.40 -0.68
C ASN A 129 13.06 -9.45 -1.87
N ILE A 130 13.65 -8.26 -1.72
CA ILE A 130 13.66 -7.24 -2.76
C ILE A 130 15.00 -7.33 -3.50
N PRO A 131 15.05 -7.77 -4.77
CA PRO A 131 16.28 -7.73 -5.56
C PRO A 131 16.63 -6.29 -5.96
N LYS A 132 17.93 -6.01 -6.17
CA LYS A 132 18.42 -4.76 -6.77
C LYS A 132 18.27 -4.79 -8.30
N ASP A 133 17.05 -5.03 -8.76
CA ASP A 133 16.70 -5.12 -10.17
C ASP A 133 15.27 -4.57 -10.36
N THR A 134 14.61 -4.97 -11.44
CA THR A 134 13.28 -4.54 -11.85
C THR A 134 12.24 -5.28 -11.03
N VAL A 135 11.40 -4.53 -10.31
CA VAL A 135 10.31 -5.04 -9.49
C VAL A 135 9.00 -4.37 -9.86
N ASN A 136 7.90 -5.06 -9.59
CA ASN A 136 6.55 -4.56 -9.81
C ASN A 136 5.94 -4.12 -8.48
N LEU A 137 5.46 -2.88 -8.42
CA LEU A 137 4.65 -2.38 -7.31
C LEU A 137 3.18 -2.50 -7.69
N TYR A 138 2.43 -3.26 -6.90
CA TYR A 138 1.02 -3.55 -7.16
C TYR A 138 0.12 -2.59 -6.40
N THR A 139 -0.91 -2.09 -7.06
CA THR A 139 -1.98 -1.32 -6.42
C THR A 139 -3.17 -2.24 -6.18
N ASN A 140 -3.97 -1.98 -5.14
CA ASN A 140 -5.24 -2.66 -4.88
C ASN A 140 -6.44 -1.90 -5.46
N SER A 141 -6.18 -0.86 -6.25
CA SER A 141 -7.19 0.02 -6.86
C SER A 141 -6.78 0.34 -8.29
N GLY A 142 -7.77 0.74 -9.12
CA GLY A 142 -7.53 1.24 -10.47
C GLY A 142 -6.79 2.58 -10.54
N CYS A 143 -6.30 3.09 -9.42
CA CYS A 143 -5.56 4.32 -9.30
C CYS A 143 -4.15 4.06 -8.79
N LEU A 144 -3.18 4.78 -9.35
CA LEU A 144 -1.83 4.82 -8.80
C LEU A 144 -1.72 5.95 -7.78
N CYS A 145 -1.86 5.59 -6.50
CA CYS A 145 -1.69 6.50 -5.37
C CYS A 145 -0.52 6.03 -4.50
N PRO A 146 0.57 6.79 -4.38
CA PRO A 146 0.82 8.15 -4.89
C PRO A 146 1.19 8.21 -6.39
N PRO A 147 0.97 9.35 -7.07
CA PRO A 147 1.30 9.53 -8.49
C PRO A 147 2.81 9.41 -8.73
N LEU A 148 3.18 8.58 -9.72
CA LEU A 148 4.56 8.35 -10.16
C LEU A 148 4.71 8.77 -11.62
N ASN A 149 5.81 9.46 -11.92
CA ASN A 149 6.20 9.78 -13.29
C ASN A 149 7.26 8.78 -13.77
N ALA A 150 7.16 8.37 -15.02
CA ALA A 150 8.18 7.55 -15.67
C ALA A 150 9.52 8.31 -15.76
N ASN A 151 10.62 7.56 -15.76
CA ASN A 151 12.01 8.04 -15.80
C ASN A 151 12.49 8.90 -14.62
N GLU A 152 11.65 9.14 -13.62
CA GLU A 152 12.05 9.84 -12.40
C GLU A 152 12.48 8.86 -11.30
N GLU A 153 13.39 9.32 -10.44
CA GLU A 153 13.82 8.59 -9.24
C GLU A 153 13.01 9.01 -8.02
N TYR A 154 12.58 8.02 -7.24
CA TYR A 154 11.78 8.22 -6.04
C TYR A 154 12.37 7.45 -4.86
N ILE A 155 12.12 7.99 -3.67
CA ILE A 155 12.08 7.19 -2.45
C ILE A 155 10.65 6.71 -2.24
N ILE A 156 10.48 5.39 -2.21
CA ILE A 156 9.19 4.73 -2.09
C ILE A 156 9.14 4.00 -0.75
N MET A 157 8.10 4.27 0.03
CA MET A 157 7.83 3.66 1.32
C MET A 157 6.44 3.04 1.26
N GLY A 158 6.35 1.73 1.51
CA GLY A 158 5.10 1.01 1.34
C GLY A 158 5.00 -0.25 2.19
N TYR A 159 4.03 -1.06 1.83
CA TYR A 159 3.65 -2.27 2.55
C TYR A 159 3.90 -3.50 1.70
N GLU A 160 4.14 -4.64 2.33
CA GLU A 160 4.34 -5.90 1.62
C GLU A 160 3.16 -6.83 1.87
N ASP A 161 2.83 -7.64 0.86
CA ASP A 161 1.91 -8.77 0.97
C ASP A 161 2.77 -10.03 1.11
N GLU A 162 2.79 -10.58 2.32
CA GLU A 162 3.60 -11.75 2.69
C GLU A 162 3.14 -13.01 1.94
N GLU A 163 1.82 -13.21 1.80
CA GLU A 163 1.24 -14.41 1.17
C GLU A 163 1.64 -14.53 -0.29
N ARG A 164 1.64 -13.40 -1.01
CA ARG A 164 1.94 -13.36 -2.44
C ARG A 164 3.37 -12.93 -2.74
N SER A 165 4.15 -12.58 -1.72
CA SER A 165 5.48 -11.98 -1.84
C SER A 165 5.48 -10.75 -2.77
N ARG A 166 4.50 -9.86 -2.60
CA ARG A 166 4.30 -8.67 -3.46
C ARG A 166 4.59 -7.37 -2.71
N LEU A 167 5.17 -6.41 -3.42
CA LEU A 167 5.32 -5.05 -2.93
C LEU A 167 4.08 -4.24 -3.32
N LEU A 168 3.46 -3.59 -2.33
CA LEU A 168 2.24 -2.83 -2.52
C LEU A 168 2.52 -1.32 -2.56
N LEU A 169 1.80 -0.63 -3.44
CA LEU A 169 1.73 0.83 -3.54
C LEU A 169 0.26 1.25 -3.39
N VAL A 170 -0.17 1.39 -2.14
CA VAL A 170 -1.57 1.65 -1.75
C VAL A 170 -1.72 3.01 -1.08
N GLU A 171 -2.97 3.44 -0.86
CA GLU A 171 -3.28 4.65 -0.08
C GLU A 171 -2.66 4.56 1.32
N GLY A 172 -1.76 5.50 1.65
CA GLY A 172 -0.92 5.43 2.85
C GLY A 172 0.58 5.26 2.55
N SER A 173 0.91 4.73 1.38
CA SER A 173 2.28 4.68 0.87
C SER A 173 2.79 6.08 0.52
N ILE A 174 4.10 6.26 0.55
CA ILE A 174 4.74 7.54 0.19
C ILE A 174 5.66 7.29 -1.00
N ALA A 175 5.52 8.14 -2.02
CA ALA A 175 6.48 8.25 -3.10
C ALA A 175 6.86 9.73 -3.25
N GLU A 176 8.08 10.07 -2.84
CA GLU A 176 8.63 11.42 -3.05
C GLU A 176 9.84 11.35 -3.97
N LYS A 177 10.01 12.35 -4.82
CA LYS A 177 11.17 12.42 -5.71
C LYS A 177 12.46 12.34 -4.88
N TRP A 178 13.41 11.53 -5.34
CA TRP A 178 14.66 11.29 -4.63
C TRP A 178 15.42 12.60 -4.42
N LYS A 179 15.87 12.80 -3.18
CA LYS A 179 16.79 13.87 -2.79
C LYS A 179 17.82 13.26 -1.84
N ASP A 180 19.11 13.47 -2.06
CA ASP A 180 20.15 12.84 -1.22
C ASP A 180 20.01 13.22 0.26
N ARG A 181 19.57 14.45 0.54
CA ARG A 181 19.26 14.90 1.91
C ARG A 181 18.12 14.09 2.54
N LEU A 182 17.09 13.74 1.76
CA LEU A 182 15.95 12.93 2.22
C LEU A 182 16.37 11.48 2.47
N GLY A 183 17.12 10.88 1.54
CA GLY A 183 17.66 9.52 1.72
C GLY A 183 18.49 9.39 2.99
N LYS A 184 19.40 10.34 3.25
CA LYS A 184 20.19 10.39 4.49
C LYS A 184 19.32 10.52 5.75
N LYS A 185 18.24 11.31 5.70
CA LYS A 185 17.30 11.45 6.82
C LYS A 185 16.56 10.15 7.10
N VAL A 186 16.07 9.47 6.06
CA VAL A 186 15.31 8.21 6.20
C VAL A 186 16.19 7.10 6.77
N LYS A 187 17.46 6.99 6.34
CA LYS A 187 18.42 6.06 6.98
C LYS A 187 18.55 6.29 8.49
N ARG A 188 18.63 7.56 8.91
CA ARG A 188 18.68 7.91 10.35
C ARG A 188 17.38 7.58 11.08
N TRP A 189 16.23 7.73 10.43
CA TRP A 189 14.94 7.36 11.02
C TRP A 189 14.82 5.86 11.21
N ASP A 190 15.22 5.07 10.21
CA ASP A 190 15.24 3.61 10.29
C ASP A 190 16.23 3.11 11.36
N GLN A 191 17.42 3.72 11.44
CA GLN A 191 18.41 3.39 12.48
C GLN A 191 17.88 3.63 13.90
N LYS A 192 17.10 4.70 14.11
CA LYS A 192 16.44 4.97 15.40
C LYS A 192 15.36 3.94 15.75
N LEU A 193 14.65 3.40 14.76
CA LEU A 193 13.68 2.31 14.97
C LEU A 193 14.38 1.01 15.35
N ARG A 194 15.49 0.69 14.69
CA ARG A 194 16.28 -0.53 14.97
C ARG A 194 17.02 -0.46 16.30
N HIS A 195 17.37 0.74 16.76
CA HIS A 195 18.09 0.95 18.03
C HIS A 195 17.45 2.07 18.87
N PRO A 196 16.36 1.78 19.61
CA PRO A 196 15.70 2.76 20.48
C PRO A 196 16.59 3.32 21.61
N GLY A 197 17.73 2.68 21.91
CA GLY A 197 18.52 2.92 23.13
C GLY A 197 19.88 3.63 22.99
N LYS A 198 20.43 3.90 21.79
CA LYS A 198 21.77 4.53 21.65
C LYS A 198 21.69 6.06 21.61
N GLY A 199 21.09 6.65 22.63
CA GLY A 199 20.90 8.10 22.77
C GLY A 199 20.99 8.63 24.20
N LYS A 200 21.53 7.84 25.13
CA LYS A 200 21.98 8.34 26.43
C LYS A 200 23.46 7.99 26.58
N ASN A 201 24.26 9.03 26.75
CA ASN A 201 25.67 8.93 27.14
C ASN A 201 25.79 7.99 28.34
N GLU A 202 26.47 6.85 28.19
CA GLU A 202 27.21 6.30 29.31
C GLU A 202 28.49 7.13 29.45
N PRO A 203 28.83 7.64 30.65
CA PRO A 203 30.16 8.16 30.89
C PRO A 203 31.13 7.00 30.83
N GLY A 204 32.16 7.14 29.99
CA GLY A 204 33.20 6.14 29.81
C GLY A 204 33.79 5.70 31.15
N GLN A 205 33.86 4.38 31.32
CA GLN A 205 34.70 3.74 32.31
C GLN A 205 36.15 4.00 31.89
N SER A 206 36.70 5.10 32.39
CA SER A 206 38.14 5.33 32.38
C SER A 206 38.73 4.53 33.52
N ASP A 207 39.37 3.41 33.18
CA ASP A 207 40.44 2.85 34.00
C ASP A 207 41.48 3.93 34.27
N SER A 208 41.59 4.39 35.51
CA SER A 208 42.73 5.14 36.01
C SER A 208 42.80 5.02 37.52
N ALA A 209 43.59 4.04 37.95
CA ALA A 209 44.16 3.99 39.28
C ALA A 209 44.88 5.31 39.56
N GLN A 210 44.49 6.03 40.61
CA GLN A 210 45.41 6.89 41.37
C GLN A 210 44.85 7.18 42.76
N LYS A 211 45.41 6.43 43.71
CA LYS A 211 45.21 6.50 45.14
C LYS A 211 46.06 7.67 45.66
N SER A 212 45.43 8.75 46.10
CA SER A 212 46.09 9.86 46.79
C SER A 212 45.23 10.29 47.98
N GLY A 213 45.37 9.57 49.10
CA GLY A 213 44.79 9.94 50.39
C GLY A 213 45.65 10.96 51.12
N LYS A 214 45.02 12.03 51.59
CA LYS A 214 45.46 12.96 52.64
C LYS A 214 44.19 13.29 53.45
N ASN A 215 44.14 13.42 54.77
CA ASN A 215 45.06 13.25 55.88
C ASN A 215 44.19 13.49 57.14
N SER A 216 44.24 12.66 58.19
CA SER A 216 43.84 13.08 59.55
C SER A 216 44.40 12.16 60.65
N ASN A 217 45.51 12.65 61.21
CA ASN A 217 46.03 12.56 62.58
C ASN A 217 46.35 11.21 63.26
N PRO A 218 47.60 11.04 63.76
CA PRO A 218 47.99 9.97 64.66
C PRO A 218 47.69 10.33 66.12
N ARG A 219 47.11 9.39 66.85
CA ARG A 219 47.02 9.43 68.32
C ARG A 219 48.22 8.66 68.89
N GLN A 220 49.10 9.38 69.57
CA GLN A 220 50.23 8.86 70.35
C GLN A 220 49.78 7.90 71.45
N THR A 221 50.56 6.84 71.68
CA THR A 221 50.90 6.22 72.99
C THR A 221 51.91 5.10 72.68
N ARG A 222 53.19 5.18 73.10
CA ARG A 222 53.75 4.98 74.45
C ARG A 222 54.37 3.57 74.58
N ASN A 223 55.68 3.47 74.33
CA ASN A 223 56.74 2.98 75.24
C ASN A 223 58.07 2.87 74.48
#